data_AF-A0A967HWF9-F1
#
_entry.id   AF-A0A967HWF9-F1
#
_cell.length_a   1.000
_cell.length_b   1.000
_cell.length_c   1.000
_cell.angle_alpha   90.00
_cell.angle_beta   90.00
_cell.angle_gamma   90.00
#
_symmetry.space_group_name_H-M   'P 1'
#
loop_
_entity.id
_entity.type
_entity.pdbx_description
1 polymer ?
#
loop_
_entity_poly.entity_id
_entity_poly.type
_entity_poly.pdbx_seq_one_letter_code
_entity_poly.pdbx_strand_id
1 'polypeptide(L)'
;MRFFHPLIKESPRFSWLISLVLLLVWMAVAVAPVSAARQDRLKRAKDCSRRLYKSKKRIRYRDQWLRCIQGYESYYRKYPKGRQADEALYATAKLYKGLYGYSRLSSDLNEAIN
;
A
#
# COMPACT_ATOMS: atom_id res chain seq x y z
N MET A 1 49.18 -15.85 -45.06
CA MET A 1 48.16 -16.35 -44.10
C MET A 1 47.81 -15.22 -43.15
N ARG A 2 46.53 -15.05 -42.84
CA ARG A 2 45.93 -13.82 -42.29
C ARG A 2 46.45 -13.52 -40.88
N PHE A 3 47.03 -12.32 -40.69
CA PHE A 3 47.29 -11.74 -39.38
C PHE A 3 45.96 -11.21 -38.81
N PHE A 4 45.54 -11.76 -37.68
CA PHE A 4 44.45 -11.22 -36.86
C PHE A 4 45.07 -10.31 -35.78
N HIS A 5 44.77 -9.01 -35.84
CA HIS A 5 44.82 -8.06 -34.73
C HIS A 5 43.37 -7.63 -34.42
N PRO A 6 43.05 -7.06 -33.24
CA PRO A 6 43.73 -7.14 -31.94
C PRO A 6 42.79 -7.64 -30.82
N LEU A 7 43.43 -8.14 -29.76
CA LEU A 7 42.84 -8.36 -28.45
C LEU A 7 42.30 -7.04 -27.90
N ILE A 8 40.99 -6.99 -27.63
CA ILE A 8 40.34 -5.91 -26.87
C ILE A 8 40.95 -5.94 -25.46
N LYS A 9 41.90 -5.06 -25.20
CA LYS A 9 42.47 -4.84 -23.86
C LYS A 9 41.61 -3.83 -23.13
N GLU A 10 40.48 -4.30 -22.59
CA GLU A 10 39.61 -3.48 -21.73
C GLU A 10 40.42 -2.98 -20.53
N SER A 11 40.49 -1.66 -20.39
CA SER A 11 41.18 -1.03 -19.27
C SER A 11 40.41 -1.27 -17.96
N PRO A 12 41.06 -1.55 -16.82
CA PRO A 12 40.39 -1.86 -15.55
C PRO A 12 39.49 -0.72 -15.07
N ARG A 13 39.74 0.52 -15.52
CA ARG A 13 38.92 1.70 -15.24
C ARG A 13 37.53 1.62 -15.87
N PHE A 14 37.40 1.01 -17.04
CA PHE A 14 36.12 0.84 -17.74
C PHE A 14 35.26 -0.23 -17.06
N SER A 15 35.89 -1.31 -16.57
CA SER A 15 35.24 -2.38 -15.81
C SER A 15 34.64 -1.89 -14.48
N TRP A 16 35.32 -0.97 -13.78
CA TRP A 16 34.81 -0.36 -12.54
C TRP A 16 33.60 0.56 -12.79
N LEU A 17 33.64 1.37 -13.86
CA LEU A 17 32.53 2.25 -14.22
C LEU A 17 31.29 1.45 -14.63
N ILE A 18 31.46 0.39 -15.43
CA ILE A 18 30.36 -0.51 -15.80
C ILE A 18 29.79 -1.21 -14.56
N SER A 19 30.64 -1.71 -13.67
CA SER A 19 30.19 -2.34 -12.41
C SER A 19 29.43 -1.36 -11.53
N LEU A 20 29.89 -0.11 -11.41
CA LEU A 20 29.22 0.94 -10.65
C LEU A 20 27.86 1.30 -11.25
N VAL A 21 27.78 1.42 -12.57
CA VAL A 21 26.52 1.66 -13.29
C VAL A 21 25.55 0.49 -13.12
N LEU A 22 26.01 -0.75 -13.22
CA LEU A 22 25.19 -1.94 -12.98
C LEU A 22 24.66 -1.99 -11.54
N LEU A 23 25.48 -1.60 -10.56
CA LEU A 23 25.09 -1.53 -9.14
C LEU A 23 24.04 -0.44 -8.90
N LEU A 24 24.18 0.73 -9.53
CA LEU A 24 23.20 1.81 -9.49
C LEU A 24 21.86 1.44 -10.14
N VAL A 25 21.91 0.72 -11.28
CA VAL A 25 20.71 0.22 -11.97
C VAL A 25 19.99 -0.83 -11.12
N TRP A 26 20.72 -1.71 -10.43
CA TRP A 26 20.15 -2.71 -9.52
C TRP A 26 19.42 -2.08 -8.32
N MET A 27 19.96 -1.00 -7.77
CA MET A 27 19.32 -0.26 -6.66
C MET A 27 18.04 0.48 -7.07
N ALA A 28 17.94 0.96 -8.32
CA ALA A 28 16.78 1.71 -8.80
C ALA A 28 15.52 0.85 -8.99
N VAL A 29 15.67 -0.46 -9.27
CA VAL A 29 14.54 -1.34 -9.62
C VAL A 29 13.72 -1.78 -8.38
N ALA A 30 14.27 -1.74 -7.18
CA ALA A 30 13.62 -2.34 -6.00
C ALA A 30 12.59 -1.44 -5.27
N VAL A 31 12.61 -0.11 -5.46
CA VAL A 31 11.91 0.82 -4.55
C VAL A 31 10.54 1.30 -5.08
N ALA A 32 10.36 1.42 -6.40
CA ALA A 32 9.16 1.98 -7.00
C ALA A 32 7.85 1.15 -6.87
N PRO A 33 7.83 -0.20 -7.04
CA PRO A 33 6.56 -0.94 -7.11
C PRO A 33 5.79 -0.98 -5.79
N VAL A 34 6.48 -0.84 -4.66
CA VAL A 34 5.88 -0.90 -3.32
C VAL A 34 5.04 0.35 -3.00
N SER A 35 5.47 1.53 -3.47
CA SER A 35 4.80 2.80 -3.15
C SER A 35 3.49 2.98 -3.92
N ALA A 36 3.47 2.66 -5.21
CA ALA A 36 2.26 2.71 -6.04
C ALA A 36 1.19 1.72 -5.52
N ALA A 37 1.57 0.47 -5.27
CA ALA A 37 0.67 -0.55 -4.73
C ALA A 37 0.16 -0.21 -3.32
N ARG A 38 0.97 0.52 -2.52
CA ARG A 38 0.55 1.06 -1.23
C ARG A 38 -0.54 2.12 -1.43
N GLN A 39 -0.30 3.14 -2.25
CA GLN A 39 -1.26 4.21 -2.50
C GLN A 39 -2.59 3.69 -3.05
N ASP A 40 -2.55 2.76 -4.01
CA ASP A 40 -3.74 2.16 -4.60
C ASP A 40 -4.61 1.41 -3.59
N ARG A 41 -3.99 0.67 -2.67
CA ARG A 41 -4.75 -0.05 -1.63
C ARG A 41 -5.48 0.91 -0.70
N LEU A 42 -4.81 1.96 -0.22
CA LEU A 42 -5.44 2.95 0.64
C LEU A 42 -6.57 3.69 -0.10
N LYS A 43 -6.33 4.06 -1.37
CA LYS A 43 -7.35 4.69 -2.22
C LYS A 43 -8.59 3.81 -2.35
N ARG A 44 -8.44 2.50 -2.56
CA ARG A 44 -9.58 1.56 -2.64
C ARG A 44 -10.38 1.51 -1.33
N ALA A 45 -9.72 1.52 -0.17
CA ALA A 45 -10.38 1.56 1.13
C ALA A 45 -11.17 2.87 1.31
N LYS A 46 -10.56 4.02 0.98
CA LYS A 46 -11.23 5.34 0.96
C LYS A 46 -12.45 5.37 0.04
N ASP A 47 -12.33 4.81 -1.15
CA ASP A 47 -13.42 4.74 -2.11
C ASP A 47 -14.55 3.83 -1.62
N CYS A 48 -14.26 2.78 -0.84
CA CYS A 48 -15.28 1.96 -0.18
C CYS A 48 -16.11 2.81 0.79
N SER A 49 -15.46 3.50 1.73
CA SER A 49 -16.14 4.37 2.71
C SER A 49 -16.96 5.45 2.03
N ARG A 50 -16.41 6.09 0.99
CA ARG A 50 -17.11 7.09 0.21
C ARG A 50 -18.40 6.54 -0.40
N ARG A 51 -18.36 5.34 -0.98
CA ARG A 51 -19.55 4.68 -1.56
C ARG A 51 -20.56 4.24 -0.49
N LEU A 52 -20.08 3.81 0.68
CA LEU A 52 -20.92 3.46 1.82
C LEU A 52 -21.75 4.68 2.26
N TYR A 53 -21.09 5.79 2.57
CA TYR A 53 -21.76 7.00 3.05
C TYR A 53 -22.68 7.65 2.00
N LYS A 54 -22.36 7.54 0.71
CA LYS A 54 -23.21 8.07 -0.38
C LYS A 54 -24.50 7.28 -0.61
N SER A 55 -24.56 6.01 -0.21
CA SER A 55 -25.69 5.14 -0.54
C SER A 55 -26.59 4.90 0.67
N LYS A 56 -27.80 5.47 0.62
CA LYS A 56 -28.86 5.21 1.63
C LYS A 56 -29.19 3.73 1.80
N LYS A 57 -28.99 2.93 0.75
CA LYS A 57 -29.16 1.47 0.80
C LYS A 57 -28.00 0.82 1.56
N ARG A 58 -26.74 1.07 1.16
CA ARG A 58 -25.57 0.40 1.74
C ARG A 58 -25.36 0.74 3.21
N ILE A 59 -25.56 2.00 3.59
CA ILE A 59 -25.30 2.48 4.95
C ILE A 59 -26.12 1.77 6.03
N ARG A 60 -27.24 1.14 5.65
CA ARG A 60 -28.12 0.40 6.58
C ARG A 60 -27.62 -1.00 6.92
N TYR A 61 -26.70 -1.58 6.14
CA TYR A 61 -26.32 -2.98 6.29
C TYR A 61 -24.93 -3.13 6.90
N ARG A 62 -24.85 -3.83 8.05
CA ARG A 62 -23.60 -4.05 8.83
C ARG A 62 -22.47 -4.66 7.99
N ASP A 63 -22.77 -5.58 7.08
CA ASP A 63 -21.76 -6.20 6.20
C ASP A 63 -21.07 -5.18 5.29
N GLN A 64 -21.78 -4.12 4.86
CA GLN A 64 -21.21 -3.07 4.02
C GLN A 64 -20.21 -2.20 4.79
N TRP A 65 -20.44 -1.99 6.09
CA TRP A 65 -19.48 -1.34 6.98
C TRP A 65 -18.25 -2.20 7.17
N LEU A 66 -18.44 -3.47 7.57
CA LEU A 66 -17.35 -4.41 7.83
C LEU A 66 -16.46 -4.61 6.60
N ARG A 67 -17.06 -4.66 5.40
CA ARG A 67 -16.31 -4.72 4.13
C ARG A 67 -15.35 -3.54 3.96
N CYS A 68 -15.76 -2.33 4.32
CA CYS A 68 -14.89 -1.15 4.21
C CYS A 68 -13.83 -1.12 5.32
N ILE A 69 -14.20 -1.51 6.55
CA ILE A 69 -13.28 -1.67 7.69
C ILE A 69 -12.14 -2.63 7.34
N GLN A 70 -12.48 -3.81 6.82
CA GLN A 70 -11.51 -4.84 6.43
C GLN A 70 -10.49 -4.30 5.40
N GLY A 71 -10.90 -3.36 4.54
CA GLY A 71 -10.01 -2.69 3.60
C GLY A 71 -8.91 -1.87 4.27
N TYR A 72 -9.23 -1.13 5.33
CA TYR A 72 -8.25 -0.35 6.09
C TYR A 72 -7.39 -1.23 6.99
N GLU A 73 -7.98 -2.22 7.68
CA GLU A 73 -7.20 -3.16 8.47
C GLU A 73 -6.19 -3.95 7.62
N SER A 74 -6.62 -4.41 6.44
CA SER A 74 -5.72 -5.09 5.49
C SER A 74 -4.60 -4.18 5.03
N TYR A 75 -4.89 -2.89 4.81
CA TYR A 75 -3.87 -1.90 4.52
C TYR A 75 -2.87 -1.76 5.68
N TYR A 76 -3.35 -1.58 6.91
CA TYR A 76 -2.51 -1.41 8.10
C TYR A 76 -1.63 -2.64 8.37
N ARG A 77 -2.21 -3.85 8.32
CA ARG A 77 -1.47 -5.11 8.46
C ARG A 77 -0.32 -5.23 7.46
N LYS A 78 -0.49 -4.71 6.24
CA LYS A 78 0.53 -4.74 5.19
C LYS A 78 1.53 -3.59 5.29
N TYR A 79 1.09 -2.43 5.74
CA TYR A 79 1.88 -1.20 5.81
C TYR A 79 1.71 -0.54 7.19
N PRO A 80 2.31 -1.11 8.25
CA PRO A 80 2.01 -0.72 9.64
C PRO A 80 2.69 0.57 10.10
N LYS A 81 3.42 1.27 9.22
CA LYS A 81 4.23 2.45 9.58
C LYS A 81 3.95 3.64 8.68
N GLY A 82 4.05 4.82 9.27
CA GLY A 82 3.96 6.11 8.59
C GLY A 82 2.53 6.64 8.53
N ARG A 83 2.40 7.91 8.13
CA ARG A 83 1.13 8.67 8.19
C ARG A 83 -0.08 7.99 7.57
N GLN A 84 0.13 7.19 6.52
CA GLN A 84 -0.95 6.46 5.86
C GLN A 84 -1.46 5.27 6.69
N ALA A 85 -0.60 4.66 7.50
CA ALA A 85 -0.96 3.62 8.45
C ALA A 85 -1.83 4.22 9.56
N ASP A 86 -1.40 5.36 10.12
CA ASP A 86 -2.14 6.10 11.15
C ASP A 86 -3.51 6.55 10.61
N GLU A 87 -3.55 7.03 9.36
CA GLU A 87 -4.81 7.37 8.68
C GLU A 87 -5.73 6.15 8.56
N ALA A 88 -5.19 4.97 8.24
CA ALA A 88 -5.98 3.75 8.12
C ALA A 88 -6.55 3.31 9.47
N LEU A 89 -5.77 3.33 10.55
CA LEU A 89 -6.23 3.03 11.90
C LEU A 89 -7.35 3.97 12.34
N TYR A 90 -7.14 5.28 12.17
CA TYR A 90 -8.16 6.27 12.52
C TYR A 90 -9.45 6.09 11.71
N ALA A 91 -9.33 5.76 10.42
CA ALA A 91 -10.49 5.47 9.58
C ALA A 91 -11.24 4.20 10.03
N THR A 92 -10.53 3.16 10.45
CA THR A 92 -11.10 1.94 11.05
C THR A 92 -11.93 2.29 12.28
N ALA A 93 -11.35 2.98 13.27
CA ALA A 93 -12.05 3.38 14.49
C ALA A 93 -13.29 4.25 14.18
N LYS A 94 -13.16 5.19 13.25
CA LYS A 94 -14.27 6.04 12.81
C LYS A 94 -15.40 5.24 12.16
N LEU A 95 -15.08 4.22 11.35
CA LEU A 95 -16.07 3.36 10.72
C LEU A 95 -16.77 2.47 11.74
N TYR A 96 -16.07 1.92 12.73
CA TYR A 96 -16.67 1.16 13.82
C TYR A 96 -17.63 2.01 14.67
N LYS A 97 -17.22 3.21 15.05
CA LYS A 97 -18.10 4.20 15.70
C LYS A 97 -19.33 4.53 14.84
N GLY A 98 -19.15 4.69 13.53
CA GLY A 98 -20.24 4.92 12.59
C GLY A 98 -21.19 3.72 12.53
N LEU A 99 -20.65 2.51 12.44
CA LEU A 99 -21.39 1.26 12.41
C LEU A 99 -22.24 1.09 13.68
N TYR A 100 -21.69 1.37 14.86
CA TYR A 100 -22.45 1.36 16.11
C TYR A 100 -23.72 2.23 16.05
N GLY A 101 -23.66 3.38 15.37
CA GLY A 101 -24.83 4.24 15.15
C GLY A 101 -25.99 3.56 14.40
N TYR A 102 -25.68 2.55 13.57
CA TYR A 102 -26.65 1.78 12.79
C TYR A 102 -26.97 0.41 13.40
N SER A 103 -25.97 -0.33 13.87
CA SER A 103 -26.16 -1.67 14.44
C SER A 103 -26.67 -1.64 15.87
N ARG A 104 -26.36 -0.57 16.62
CA ARG A 104 -26.59 -0.44 18.08
C ARG A 104 -25.91 -1.53 18.92
N LEU A 105 -25.01 -2.31 18.33
CA LEU A 105 -24.25 -3.33 19.04
C LEU A 105 -23.02 -2.71 19.70
N SER A 106 -22.94 -2.77 21.02
CA SER A 106 -21.77 -2.27 21.77
C SER A 106 -20.47 -2.94 21.34
N SER A 107 -20.53 -4.20 20.88
CA SER A 107 -19.37 -4.90 20.32
C SER A 107 -18.76 -4.16 19.13
N ASP A 108 -19.57 -3.55 18.26
CA ASP A 108 -19.04 -2.76 17.13
C ASP A 108 -18.32 -1.48 17.60
N LEU A 109 -18.73 -0.90 18.74
CA LEU A 109 -18.05 0.27 19.31
C LEU A 109 -16.76 -0.14 20.02
N ASN A 110 -16.73 -1.29 20.68
CA ASN A 110 -15.54 -1.80 21.37
C ASN A 110 -14.38 -2.03 20.39
N GLU A 111 -14.66 -2.49 19.16
CA GLU A 111 -13.63 -2.65 18.13
C GLU A 111 -13.02 -1.31 17.66
N ALA A 112 -13.63 -0.15 17.98
CA ALA A 112 -13.05 1.15 17.63
C ALA A 112 -11.84 1.52 18.47
N ILE A 113 -11.64 0.87 19.61
CA ILE A 113 -10.58 1.15 20.60
C ILE A 113 -9.63 -0.04 20.81
N ASN A 114 -9.85 -1.12 20.09
CA ASN A 114 -9.07 -2.36 20.14
C ASN A 114 -7.86 -2.25 19.21
#